data_AF-A0A2U1KN52-F1
#
_entry.id   AF-A0A2U1KN52-F1
#
_cell.length_a   1.000
_cell.length_b   1.000
_cell.length_c   1.000
_cell.angle_alpha   90.00
_cell.angle_beta   90.00
_cell.angle_gamma   90.00
#
_symmetry.space_group_name_H-M   'P 1'
#
loop_
_entity.id
_entity.type
_entity.pdbx_description
1 polymer ?
#
loop_
_entity_poly.entity_id
_entity_poly.type
_entity_poly.pdbx_seq_one_letter_code
_entity_poly.pdbx_strand_id
1 'polypeptide(L)'
;MDTLGNGESTIPWHEIWSEGMLNSTKGDDLIVNGQLKLPEDWIQQYPQVLSNVKNISLNPNKNDSVQWLSNNRNQVKFSVNRVWKDLRNQEDAVLWSNVVRFSTLVPRQVFILWLLICERLPTQDRILKWYPNKVMKCAL
;
A
#
# COMPACT_ATOMS: atom_id res chain seq x y z
N MET A 1 -17.19 -15.47 15.92
CA MET A 1 -18.02 -14.60 15.06
C MET A 1 -17.55 -13.18 15.30
N ASP A 2 -16.71 -12.66 14.42
CA ASP A 2 -16.16 -11.32 14.57
C ASP A 2 -17.27 -10.30 14.29
N THR A 3 -17.80 -9.72 15.36
CA THR A 3 -18.81 -8.68 15.28
C THR A 3 -18.17 -7.41 14.71
N LEU A 4 -18.77 -6.86 13.66
CA LEU A 4 -18.40 -5.56 13.14
C LEU A 4 -18.78 -4.48 14.17
N GLY A 5 -18.08 -3.35 14.13
CA GLY A 5 -18.35 -2.22 15.02
C GLY A 5 -19.70 -1.58 14.71
N ASN A 6 -19.93 -0.40 15.27
CA ASN A 6 -21.17 0.36 15.12
C ASN A 6 -21.31 1.08 13.77
N GLY A 7 -20.28 1.11 12.92
CA GLY A 7 -20.34 1.66 11.55
C GLY A 7 -20.40 3.19 11.47
N GLU A 8 -20.52 3.91 12.59
CA GLU A 8 -20.71 5.36 12.65
C GLU A 8 -19.48 6.17 12.17
N SER A 9 -18.29 5.58 12.26
CA SER A 9 -17.01 6.20 11.86
C SER A 9 -16.44 5.59 10.58
N THR A 10 -17.18 4.68 9.94
CA THR A 10 -16.76 4.00 8.73
C THR A 10 -17.35 4.73 7.53
N ILE A 11 -16.51 5.15 6.59
CA ILE A 11 -16.95 5.65 5.28
C ILE A 11 -16.48 4.63 4.26
N PRO A 12 -17.35 4.07 3.43
CA PRO A 12 -16.92 3.20 2.35
C PRO A 12 -16.14 4.02 1.35
N TRP A 13 -14.91 3.62 1.08
CA TRP A 13 -14.08 4.27 0.09
C TRP A 13 -14.42 3.72 -1.30
N HIS A 14 -14.63 4.64 -2.24
CA HIS A 14 -14.66 4.40 -3.67
C HIS A 14 -13.59 5.28 -4.32
N GLU A 15 -12.76 4.72 -5.19
CA GLU A 15 -11.68 5.46 -5.84
C GLU A 15 -12.24 6.54 -6.78
N ILE A 16 -11.54 7.68 -6.84
CA ILE A 16 -12.00 9.03 -7.23
C ILE A 16 -12.37 9.17 -8.73
N TRP A 17 -12.38 8.09 -9.50
CA TRP A 17 -12.58 8.14 -10.97
C TRP A 17 -13.99 7.82 -11.45
N SER A 18 -14.94 7.62 -10.53
CA SER A 18 -16.34 7.34 -10.87
C SER A 18 -17.26 8.23 -10.05
N GLU A 19 -18.11 8.99 -10.74
CA GLU A 19 -19.23 9.74 -10.16
C GLU A 19 -20.20 8.76 -9.49
N GLY A 20 -19.96 8.44 -8.21
CA GLY A 20 -20.72 7.42 -7.51
C GLY A 20 -20.78 7.66 -6.00
N MET A 21 -21.84 8.36 -5.59
CA MET A 21 -22.66 8.30 -4.36
C MET A 21 -22.10 7.97 -2.96
N LEU A 22 -20.81 7.67 -2.74
CA LEU A 22 -20.30 7.22 -1.43
C LEU A 22 -19.53 8.30 -0.64
N ASN A 23 -19.61 9.55 -1.08
CA ASN A 23 -18.81 10.63 -0.50
C ASN A 23 -19.36 11.14 0.85
N SER A 24 -20.56 10.73 1.28
CA SER A 24 -21.23 11.25 2.48
C SER A 24 -22.02 10.22 3.30
N THR A 25 -22.11 8.97 2.87
CA THR A 25 -22.95 7.95 3.55
C THR A 25 -22.12 7.20 4.58
N LYS A 26 -22.55 7.17 5.85
CA LYS A 26 -21.85 6.41 6.90
C LYS A 26 -22.08 4.91 6.71
N GLY A 27 -21.16 4.11 7.23
CA GLY A 27 -21.20 2.64 7.13
C GLY A 27 -22.45 2.02 7.73
N ASP A 28 -23.00 2.63 8.79
CA ASP A 28 -24.25 2.20 9.42
C ASP A 28 -25.48 2.42 8.52
N ASP A 29 -25.54 3.55 7.78
CA ASP A 29 -26.64 3.85 6.86
C ASP A 29 -26.74 2.86 5.69
N LEU A 30 -25.65 2.16 5.40
CA LEU A 30 -25.55 1.18 4.33
C LEU A 30 -25.99 -0.21 4.75
N ILE A 31 -26.21 -0.45 6.04
CA ILE A 31 -26.59 -1.76 6.56
C ILE A 31 -28.01 -1.65 7.12
N VAL A 32 -28.99 -2.02 6.31
CA VAL A 32 -30.40 -2.01 6.72
C VAL A 32 -30.87 -3.44 6.87
N ASN A 33 -31.34 -3.78 8.07
CA ASN A 33 -31.82 -5.13 8.42
C ASN A 33 -30.78 -6.25 8.18
N GLY A 34 -29.50 -5.93 8.35
CA GLY A 34 -28.39 -6.89 8.17
C GLY A 34 -27.98 -7.16 6.72
N GLN A 35 -28.53 -6.41 5.76
CA GLN A 35 -28.16 -6.45 4.35
C GLN A 35 -27.47 -5.15 3.93
N LEU A 36 -26.41 -5.27 3.12
CA LEU A 36 -25.77 -4.11 2.49
C LEU A 36 -26.70 -3.55 1.41
N LYS A 37 -27.17 -2.33 1.62
CA LYS A 37 -27.84 -1.52 0.59
C LYS A 37 -26.78 -0.95 -0.34
N LEU A 38 -26.54 -1.64 -1.44
CA LEU A 38 -25.69 -1.15 -2.52
C LEU A 38 -26.55 -0.49 -3.61
N PRO A 39 -26.01 0.46 -4.39
CA PRO A 39 -26.70 1.03 -5.53
C PRO A 39 -27.12 -0.05 -6.53
N GLU A 40 -28.29 0.11 -7.16
CA GLU A 40 -28.83 -0.87 -8.11
C GLU A 40 -27.88 -1.12 -9.29
N ASP A 41 -27.17 -0.09 -9.74
CA ASP A 41 -26.16 -0.18 -10.80
C ASP A 41 -25.06 -1.21 -10.47
N TRP A 42 -24.65 -1.30 -9.20
CA TRP A 42 -23.62 -2.25 -8.76
C TRP A 42 -24.16 -3.68 -8.68
N ILE A 43 -25.41 -3.82 -8.27
CA ILE A 43 -26.13 -5.11 -8.25
C ILE A 43 -26.20 -5.68 -9.66
N GLN A 44 -26.46 -4.83 -10.65
CA GLN A 44 -26.51 -5.22 -12.05
C GLN A 44 -25.13 -5.53 -12.64
N GLN A 45 -24.09 -4.76 -12.26
CA GLN A 45 -22.74 -4.91 -12.81
C GLN A 45 -21.98 -6.11 -12.22
N TYR A 46 -22.20 -6.45 -10.95
CA TYR A 46 -21.46 -7.51 -10.24
C TYR A 46 -22.34 -8.50 -9.45
N PRO A 47 -23.38 -9.10 -10.06
CA PRO A 47 -24.35 -9.94 -9.35
C PRO A 47 -23.72 -11.18 -8.67
N GLN A 48 -22.64 -11.72 -9.25
CA GLN A 48 -21.94 -12.91 -8.77
C GLN A 48 -21.14 -12.66 -7.47
N VAL A 49 -20.63 -11.45 -7.29
CA VAL A 49 -19.85 -11.07 -6.10
C VAL A 49 -20.80 -10.74 -4.95
N LEU A 50 -21.91 -10.07 -5.28
CA LEU A 50 -22.86 -9.55 -4.31
C LEU A 50 -23.78 -10.62 -3.72
N SER A 51 -24.09 -11.67 -4.48
CA SER A 51 -24.87 -12.81 -3.96
C SER A 51 -24.16 -13.59 -2.84
N ASN A 52 -22.83 -13.49 -2.75
CA ASN A 52 -22.01 -14.18 -1.76
C ASN A 52 -21.74 -13.35 -0.49
N VAL A 53 -22.25 -12.12 -0.43
CA VAL A 53 -22.09 -11.24 0.73
C VAL A 53 -22.90 -11.82 1.90
N LYS A 54 -22.20 -12.26 2.95
CA LYS A 54 -22.83 -12.75 4.19
C LYS A 54 -23.61 -11.63 4.87
N ASN A 55 -24.71 -11.99 5.55
CA ASN A 55 -25.44 -11.07 6.42
C ASN A 55 -24.47 -10.41 7.42
N ILE A 56 -24.44 -9.09 7.39
CA ILE A 56 -23.55 -8.28 8.24
C ILE A 56 -24.33 -7.88 9.48
N SER A 57 -23.82 -8.24 10.65
CA SER A 57 -24.36 -7.79 11.94
C SER A 57 -23.42 -6.77 12.55
N LEU A 58 -23.91 -5.53 12.66
CA LEU A 58 -23.25 -4.47 13.40
C LEU A 58 -23.56 -4.63 14.89
N ASN A 59 -22.58 -4.29 15.73
CA ASN A 59 -22.77 -4.25 17.17
C ASN A 59 -22.76 -2.78 17.64
N PRO A 60 -23.91 -2.22 18.07
CA PRO A 60 -24.02 -0.82 18.46
C PRO A 60 -23.18 -0.48 19.70
N ASN A 61 -22.82 -1.48 20.52
CA ASN A 61 -22.02 -1.29 21.74
C ASN A 61 -20.51 -1.42 21.50
N LYS A 62 -20.07 -1.62 20.25
CA LYS A 62 -18.67 -1.83 19.90
C LYS A 62 -18.22 -0.75 18.92
N ASN A 63 -17.23 0.04 19.33
CA ASN A 63 -16.65 1.06 18.45
C ASN A 63 -15.97 0.42 17.24
N ASP A 64 -16.04 1.12 16.10
CA ASP A 64 -15.29 0.79 14.90
C ASP A 64 -13.78 0.71 15.16
N SER A 65 -13.14 -0.31 14.58
CA SER A 65 -11.70 -0.48 14.68
C SER A 65 -11.10 -0.81 13.32
N VAL A 66 -10.03 -0.11 12.95
CA VAL A 66 -9.32 -0.38 11.70
C VAL A 66 -8.51 -1.66 11.85
N GLN A 67 -8.80 -2.63 10.99
CA GLN A 67 -8.15 -3.93 10.92
C GLN A 67 -7.48 -4.08 9.56
N TRP A 68 -6.38 -4.82 9.53
CA TRP A 68 -5.61 -5.14 8.33
C TRP A 68 -5.62 -6.64 8.11
N LEU A 69 -5.81 -7.09 6.87
CA LEU A 69 -5.66 -8.48 6.51
C LEU A 69 -4.22 -8.71 6.07
N SER A 70 -3.44 -9.38 6.92
CA SER A 70 -2.04 -9.66 6.61
C SER A 70 -1.90 -10.70 5.50
N ASN A 71 -0.72 -10.79 4.89
CA ASN A 71 -0.44 -11.74 3.80
C ASN A 71 -0.74 -13.21 4.21
N ASN A 72 -0.63 -13.51 5.51
CA ASN A 72 -0.97 -14.82 6.08
C ASN A 72 -2.49 -15.03 6.30
N ARG A 73 -3.35 -14.19 5.70
CA ARG A 73 -4.82 -14.17 5.86
C ARG A 73 -5.30 -13.99 7.30
N ASN A 74 -4.44 -13.45 8.17
CA ASN A 74 -4.78 -13.15 9.55
C ASN A 74 -5.23 -11.70 9.67
N GLN A 75 -6.39 -11.48 10.29
CA GLN A 75 -6.88 -10.16 10.63
C GLN A 75 -6.15 -9.65 11.86
N VAL A 76 -5.52 -8.49 11.73
CA VAL A 76 -4.65 -7.90 12.76
C VAL A 76 -4.93 -6.41 12.89
N LYS A 77 -4.67 -5.84 14.07
CA LYS A 77 -4.82 -4.41 14.29
C LYS A 77 -3.97 -3.63 13.28
N PHE A 78 -4.58 -2.61 12.67
CA PHE A 78 -3.91 -1.76 11.71
C PHE A 78 -2.68 -1.07 12.32
N SER A 79 -1.58 -1.09 11.58
CA SER A 79 -0.37 -0.35 11.89
C SER A 79 0.34 -0.07 10.57
N VAL A 80 0.73 1.20 10.36
CA VAL A 80 1.46 1.62 9.16
C VAL A 80 2.69 0.75 8.94
N ASN A 81 3.47 0.46 9.99
CA ASN A 81 4.65 -0.39 9.90
C ASN A 81 4.32 -1.81 9.41
N ARG A 82 3.19 -2.38 9.85
CA ARG A 82 2.78 -3.73 9.45
C ARG A 82 2.28 -3.76 8.01
N VAL A 83 1.42 -2.82 7.65
CA VAL A 83 0.89 -2.67 6.29
C VAL A 83 2.06 -2.48 5.32
N TRP A 84 3.00 -1.61 5.68
CA TRP A 84 4.22 -1.37 4.92
C TRP A 84 5.00 -2.68 4.70
N LYS A 85 5.21 -3.47 5.75
CA LYS A 85 5.93 -4.76 5.68
C LYS A 85 5.20 -5.81 4.83
N ASP A 86 3.88 -5.83 4.86
CA ASP A 86 3.08 -6.77 4.07
C ASP A 86 3.02 -6.38 2.59
N LEU A 87 3.06 -5.07 2.29
CA LEU A 87 3.07 -4.55 0.92
C LEU A 87 4.44 -4.66 0.22
N ARG A 88 5.54 -4.61 0.98
CA ARG A 88 6.87 -4.75 0.39
C ARG A 88 7.18 -6.20 0.11
N ASN A 89 7.65 -6.43 -1.11
CA ASN A 89 8.39 -7.62 -1.44
C ASN A 89 9.62 -7.69 -0.52
N GLN A 90 9.63 -8.60 0.44
CA GLN A 90 10.80 -8.87 1.27
C GLN A 90 11.88 -9.44 0.37
N GLU A 91 12.69 -8.56 -0.22
CA GLU A 91 13.94 -8.93 -0.86
C GLU A 91 14.93 -9.31 0.24
N ASP A 92 15.79 -10.29 -0.08
CA ASP A 92 16.80 -10.77 0.86
C ASP A 92 17.66 -9.62 1.36
N ALA A 93 18.05 -9.71 2.63
CA ALA A 93 18.95 -8.75 3.24
C ALA A 93 20.31 -8.80 2.53
N VAL A 94 20.51 -7.89 1.57
CA VAL A 94 21.74 -7.76 0.81
C VAL A 94 22.90 -7.39 1.74
N LEU A 95 24.06 -8.02 1.54
CA LEU A 95 25.25 -7.85 2.40
C LEU A 95 25.68 -6.38 2.52
N TRP A 96 25.47 -5.57 1.48
CA TRP A 96 25.80 -4.15 1.48
C TRP A 96 24.85 -3.29 2.32
N SER A 97 23.65 -3.78 2.67
CA SER A 97 22.70 -3.03 3.50
C SER A 97 23.27 -2.72 4.88
N ASN A 98 24.04 -3.64 5.46
CA ASN A 98 24.73 -3.42 6.74
C ASN A 98 25.84 -2.38 6.60
N VAL A 99 26.62 -2.41 5.51
CA VAL A 99 27.68 -1.43 5.25
C VAL A 99 27.11 -0.01 5.11
N VAL A 100 25.96 0.14 4.44
CA VAL A 100 25.26 1.42 4.30
C VAL A 100 24.65 1.88 5.63
N ARG A 101 24.00 0.97 6.36
CA ARG A 101 23.23 1.29 7.58
C ARG A 101 24.10 1.58 8.81
N PHE A 102 25.32 1.06 8.87
CA PHE A 102 26.27 1.26 9.98
C PHE A 102 27.42 2.22 9.64
N SER A 103 27.38 2.88 8.50
CA SER A 103 28.46 3.76 8.09
C SER A 103 28.55 4.99 9.00
N THR A 104 29.67 5.13 9.71
CA THR A 104 30.10 6.39 10.35
C THR A 104 30.54 7.44 9.31
N LEU A 105 30.28 7.19 8.03
CA LEU A 105 30.74 8.01 6.90
C LEU A 105 29.74 9.12 6.60
N VAL A 106 30.25 10.21 6.03
CA VAL A 106 29.45 11.33 5.54
C VAL A 106 28.41 10.80 4.54
N PRO A 107 27.12 11.22 4.60
CA PRO A 107 26.06 10.71 3.72
C PRO A 107 26.41 10.68 2.22
N ARG A 108 27.23 11.65 1.78
CA ARG A 108 27.77 11.71 0.41
C ARG A 108 28.60 10.47 0.03
N GLN A 109 29.50 10.02 0.92
CA GLN A 109 30.39 8.89 0.65
C GLN A 109 29.61 7.57 0.61
N VAL A 110 28.64 7.43 1.51
CA VAL A 110 27.74 6.27 1.58
C VAL A 110 26.90 6.18 0.30
N PHE A 111 26.42 7.33 -0.19
CA PHE A 111 25.67 7.40 -1.44
C PHE A 111 26.54 7.00 -2.66
N ILE A 112 27.78 7.47 -2.73
CA ILE A 112 28.71 7.07 -3.80
C ILE A 112 29.03 5.58 -3.72
N LEU A 113 29.27 5.04 -2.53
CA LEU A 113 29.51 3.62 -2.32
C LEU A 113 28.29 2.78 -2.72
N TRP A 114 27.08 3.22 -2.38
CA TRP A 114 25.84 2.58 -2.81
C TRP A 114 25.70 2.56 -4.34
N LEU A 115 25.99 3.69 -5.01
CA LEU A 115 25.99 3.75 -6.47
C LEU A 115 27.04 2.82 -7.09
N LEU A 116 28.21 2.67 -6.46
CA LEU A 116 29.26 1.76 -6.91
C LEU A 116 28.82 0.30 -6.79
N ILE A 117 28.26 -0.09 -5.64
CA ILE A 117 27.78 -1.47 -5.39
C ILE A 117 26.63 -1.83 -6.33
N CYS A 118 25.71 -0.90 -6.60
CA CYS A 118 24.62 -1.13 -7.54
C CYS A 118 25.04 -1.01 -9.02
N GLU A 119 26.33 -0.79 -9.32
CA GLU A 119 26.84 -0.48 -10.66
C GLU A 119 26.05 0.66 -11.34
N ARG A 120 25.53 1.61 -10.54
CA ARG A 120 24.75 2.78 -10.99
C ARG A 120 25.59 4.04 -11.12
N LEU A 121 26.90 3.96 -10.83
CA LEU A 121 27.82 5.07 -11.03
C LEU A 121 27.91 5.41 -12.54
N PRO A 122 27.74 6.68 -12.92
CA PRO A 122 27.92 7.10 -14.30
C PRO A 122 29.43 7.14 -14.61
N THR A 123 30.03 5.98 -14.86
CA THR A 123 31.41 5.86 -15.32
C THR A 123 31.54 6.40 -16.73
N GLN A 124 32.75 6.82 -17.09
CA GLN A 124 33.04 7.37 -18.42
C GLN A 124 32.60 6.43 -19.53
N ASP A 125 32.86 5.12 -19.40
CA ASP A 125 32.42 4.10 -20.34
C ASP A 125 30.91 4.00 -20.48
N ARG A 126 30.15 4.12 -19.39
CA ARG A 126 28.68 4.11 -19.45
C ARG A 126 28.15 5.35 -20.14
N ILE A 127 28.67 6.53 -19.82
CA ILE A 127 28.20 7.78 -20.44
C ILE A 127 28.56 7.81 -21.93
N LEU A 128 29.71 7.24 -22.34
CA LEU A 128 30.09 7.09 -23.75
C LEU A 128 29.10 6.25 -24.56
N LYS A 129 28.48 5.22 -23.96
CA LYS A 129 27.40 4.45 -24.63
C LYS A 129 26.20 5.32 -24.98
N TRP A 130 25.86 6.31 -24.15
CA TRP A 130 24.75 7.23 -24.40
C TRP A 130 25.16 8.40 -25.31
N TYR A 131 26.44 8.80 -25.30
CA TYR A 131 26.97 9.93 -26.05
C TYR A 131 28.30 9.60 -26.75
N PRO A 132 28.28 8.79 -27.83
CA PRO A 132 29.49 8.27 -28.46
C PRO A 132 30.40 9.36 -29.06
N ASN A 133 29.83 10.52 -29.39
CA ASN A 133 30.53 11.62 -30.04
C ASN A 133 31.06 12.67 -29.04
N LYS A 134 30.97 12.43 -27.74
CA LYS A 134 31.40 13.38 -26.71
C LYS A 134 32.82 13.07 -26.27
N VAL A 135 33.77 13.98 -26.50
CA VAL A 135 35.14 13.86 -25.97
C VAL A 135 35.10 14.08 -24.46
N MET A 136 35.17 12.98 -23.71
CA MET A 136 35.28 13.02 -22.26
C MET A 136 36.71 13.41 -21.88
N LYS A 137 36.90 14.63 -21.39
CA LYS A 137 38.15 15.06 -20.77
C LYS A 137 38.01 14.93 -19.26
N CYS A 138 38.93 14.21 -18.61
CA CYS A 138 39.06 14.29 -17.16
C CYS A 138 39.50 15.71 -16.80
N ALA A 139 38.82 16.33 -15.84
CA ALA A 139 39.33 17.53 -15.20
C ALA A 139 40.46 17.08 -14.26
N LEU A 140 41.69 17.42 -14.63
CA LEU A 140 42.87 17.39 -13.77
C LEU A 140 42.84 18.62 -12.84
#